data_AF-A0A7K1F4L1-F1
#
_entry.id   AF-A0A7K1F4L1-F1
#
_cell.length_a   1.000
_cell.length_b   1.000
_cell.length_c   1.000
_cell.angle_alpha   90.00
_cell.angle_beta   90.00
_cell.angle_gamma   90.00
#
_symmetry.space_group_name_H-M   'P 1'
#
loop_
_entity.id
_entity.type
_entity.pdbx_description
1 polymer ?
#
loop_
_entity_poly.entity_id
_entity_poly.type
_entity_poly.pdbx_seq_one_letter_code
_entity_poly.pdbx_strand_id
1 'polypeptide(L)' 'FVHYSAIQGSGYKALEEGQAVEFEIVQGPKGPQADQVNAR' A
#
# COMPACT_ATOMS: atom_id res chain seq x y z
N PHE A 1 -4.19 3.85 6.59
CA PHE A 1 -5.06 3.03 5.70
C PHE A 1 -4.35 2.81 4.37
N VAL A 2 -4.62 1.70 3.67
CA VAL A 2 -4.07 1.43 2.32
C VAL A 2 -5.19 1.16 1.34
N HIS A 3 -5.14 1.81 0.18
CA HIS A 3 -6.04 1.55 -0.94
C HIS A 3 -5.34 0.65 -1.96
N TYR A 4 -6.06 -0.24 -2.66
CA TYR A 4 -5.46 -1.19 -3.60
C TYR A 4 -4.64 -0.51 -4.72
N SER A 5 -5.00 0.73 -5.08
CA SER A 5 -4.28 1.51 -6.08
C SER A 5 -2.84 1.86 -5.68
N ALA A 6 -2.55 1.93 -4.37
CA ALA A 6 -1.22 2.25 -3.85
C ALA A 6 -0.25 1.07 -3.95
N ILE A 7 -0.75 -0.16 -4.12
CA ILE A 7 0.06 -1.37 -4.25
C ILE A 7 0.79 -1.34 -5.60
N GLN A 8 2.11 -1.45 -5.56
CA GLN A 8 2.99 -1.49 -6.71
C GLN A 8 3.13 -2.92 -7.24
N GLY A 9 3.45 -3.05 -8.53
CA GLY A 9 3.60 -4.33 -9.21
C GLY A 9 2.67 -4.51 -10.40
N SER A 10 2.97 -5.53 -11.21
CA SER A 10 2.21 -5.93 -12.39
C SER A 10 1.30 -7.11 -12.08
N GLY A 11 0.08 -7.12 -12.63
CA GLY A 11 -0.89 -8.19 -12.43
C GLY A 11 -1.86 -7.92 -11.27
N TYR A 12 -2.25 -8.96 -10.54
CA TYR A 12 -3.20 -8.84 -9.44
C TYR A 12 -2.54 -8.18 -8.22
N LYS A 13 -3.07 -7.03 -7.80
CA LYS A 13 -2.54 -6.22 -6.70
C LYS A 13 -3.23 -6.60 -5.38
N ALA A 14 -2.57 -7.46 -4.61
CA ALA A 14 -3.05 -7.85 -3.29
C ALA A 14 -1.89 -8.00 -2.30
N LEU A 15 -2.23 -7.87 -1.02
CA LEU A 15 -1.36 -8.18 0.11
C LEU A 15 -1.98 -9.34 0.88
N GLU A 16 -1.14 -10.26 1.30
CA GLU A 16 -1.53 -11.36 2.17
C GLU A 16 -1.47 -10.93 3.64
N GLU A 17 -2.28 -11.57 4.50
CA GLU A 17 -2.21 -11.30 5.93
C GLU A 17 -0.83 -11.67 6.48
N GLY A 18 -0.23 -10.76 7.25
CA GLY A 18 1.12 -10.95 7.80
C GLY A 18 2.26 -10.66 6.82
N GLN A 19 1.95 -10.32 5.56
CA GLN A 19 2.97 -9.97 4.58
C GLN A 19 3.71 -8.68 4.98
N ALA A 20 5.04 -8.73 4.97
CA ALA A 20 5.87 -7.56 5.17
C ALA A 20 5.79 -6.63 3.95
N VAL A 21 5.69 -5.33 4.22
CA VAL A 21 5.58 -4.31 3.17
C VAL A 21 6.46 -3.11 3.49
N GLU A 22 6.85 -2.42 2.44
CA GLU A 22 7.45 -1.10 2.49
C GLU A 22 6.50 -0.09 1.84
N PHE A 23 6.38 1.09 2.41
CA PHE A 23 5.47 2.12 1.93
C PHE A 23 5.90 3.51 2.41
N GLU A 24 5.35 4.53 1.78
CA GLU A 24 5.48 5.92 2.19
C GLU A 24 4.20 6.40 2.88
N ILE A 25 4.32 7.28 3.88
CA ILE A 25 3.17 7.89 4.55
C ILE A 25 2.88 9.23 3.91
N VAL A 26 1.65 9.42 3.42
CA VAL A 26 1.17 10.68 2.86
C VAL A 26 -0.12 11.14 3.53
N GLN A 27 -0.36 12.46 3.58
CA GLN A 27 -1.62 13.00 4.09
C GLN A 27 -2.71 13.00 3.02
N GLY A 28 -3.75 12.20 3.25
CA GLY A 28 -4.93 12.13 2.40
C GLY A 28 -6.14 12.89 2.96
N PRO A 29 -7.25 12.95 2.19
CA PRO A 29 -8.49 13.60 2.62
C PRO A 29 -9.14 12.95 3.85
N LYS A 30 -8.71 11.74 4.23
CA LYS A 30 -9.18 11.01 5.42
C LYS A 30 -8.08 10.80 6.46
N GLY A 31 -6.98 11.56 6.39
CA GLY A 31 -5.81 11.42 7.26
C GLY A 31 -4.69 10.57 6.64
N PRO A 32 -3.76 10.04 7.48
CA PRO A 32 -2.57 9.33 7.00
C PRO A 32 -2.92 8.06 6.23
N GLN A 33 -2.36 7.94 5.03
CA GLN A 33 -2.50 6.76 4.18
C GLN A 33 -1.14 6.30 3.65
N ALA A 34 -1.07 5.01 3.32
CA ALA A 34 0.09 4.39 2.70
C ALA A 34 0.06 4.60 1.19
N ASP A 35 1.15 5.10 0.62
CA ASP A 35 1.41 5.24 -0.81
C ASP A 35 2.66 4.43 -1.20
N GLN A 36 2.86 4.18 -2.50
CA GLN A 36 4.02 3.43 -3.03
C GLN A 36 4.27 2.10 -2.29
N VAL A 37 3.21 1.32 -2.07
CA VAL A 37 3.27 0.09 -1.26
C VAL A 37 3.90 -1.05 -2.05
N ASN A 38 5.04 -1.55 -1.60
CA ASN A 38 5.77 -2.67 -2.18
C ASN A 38 5.75 -3.87 -1.23
N ALA A 39 5.42 -5.04 -1.77
CA ALA A 39 5.55 -6.32 -1.08
C ALA A 39 7.04 -6.68 -0.90
N ARG A 40 7.41 -7.15 0.29
CA ARG A 40 8.76 -7.67 0.60
C ARG A 40 8.79 -9.19 0.60
#